data_AF-A0A1Y6BU71-F1
#
_entry.id   AF-A0A1Y6BU71-F1
#
_cell.length_a   1.000
_cell.length_b   1.000
_cell.length_c   1.000
_cell.angle_alpha   90.00
_cell.angle_beta   90.00
_cell.angle_gamma   90.00
#
_symmetry.space_group_name_H-M   'P 1'
#
loop_
_entity.id
_entity.type
_entity.pdbx_description
1 polymer ?
#
loop_
_entity_poly.entity_id
_entity_poly.type
_entity_poly.pdbx_seq_one_letter_code
_entity_poly.pdbx_strand_id
1 'polypeptide(L)'
;MRTARFLALGLCAAPLLLAGALLAANPAPSQAGSLGDAEMIGAKRFDSFMLKAAGPCAVEPAKTCIDQAWAFADRDRDGEVAPGELAAVQNEMMAWADWKKPTMSARDRASLAIAQMLVHSIKPALFVRGFDSDGDGRLSEAELTQDLTLDKRPLLEILRDRAAVDWPAVQEHLGSAAPLIALLAQAAQARR
;
A
#
# COMPACT_ATOMS: atom_id res chain seq x y z
N MET A 1 -28.07 -7.18 3.40
CA MET A 1 -27.35 -6.29 4.34
C MET A 1 -25.96 -6.86 4.62
N ARG A 2 -24.95 -6.55 3.78
CA ARG A 2 -23.55 -7.02 3.96
C ARG A 2 -22.54 -5.98 3.40
N THR A 3 -22.82 -4.69 3.55
CA THR A 3 -21.94 -3.59 3.10
C THR A 3 -21.02 -3.05 4.19
N ALA A 4 -21.15 -3.53 5.43
CA ALA A 4 -20.42 -2.97 6.59
C ALA A 4 -19.00 -3.54 6.83
N ARG A 5 -18.52 -4.51 6.03
CA ARG A 5 -17.19 -5.12 6.24
C ARG A 5 -16.06 -4.54 5.38
N PHE A 6 -16.35 -3.75 4.35
CA PHE A 6 -15.32 -3.13 3.51
C PHE A 6 -14.59 -1.97 4.21
N LEU A 7 -15.16 -1.39 5.27
CA LEU A 7 -14.53 -0.34 6.07
C LEU A 7 -13.37 -0.85 6.94
N ALA A 8 -13.29 -2.15 7.22
CA ALA A 8 -12.14 -2.75 7.90
C ALA A 8 -10.99 -3.08 6.92
N LEU A 9 -11.28 -3.28 5.64
CA LEU A 9 -10.25 -3.49 4.60
C LEU A 9 -9.45 -2.23 4.27
N GLY A 10 -10.04 -1.05 4.43
CA GLY A 10 -9.34 0.23 4.28
C GLY A 10 -8.27 0.48 5.34
N LEU A 11 -8.10 -0.41 6.31
CA LEU A 11 -7.12 -0.32 7.39
C LEU A 11 -6.01 -1.39 7.30
N CYS A 12 -6.12 -2.34 6.38
CA CYS A 12 -5.08 -3.34 6.09
C CYS A 12 -4.09 -2.89 5.01
N ALA A 13 -4.32 -1.72 4.39
CA ALA A 13 -3.34 -0.97 3.61
C ALA A 13 -2.56 0.02 4.48
N ALA A 14 -2.30 -0.33 5.74
CA ALA A 14 -1.37 0.39 6.61
C ALA A 14 0.00 -0.23 6.36
N PRO A 15 0.69 0.16 5.26
CA PRO A 15 1.56 1.33 5.35
C PRO A 15 1.31 2.42 4.29
N LEU A 16 0.20 2.41 3.55
CA LEU A 16 -0.03 3.27 2.37
C LEU A 16 -1.16 4.29 2.51
N LEU A 17 -1.47 4.76 3.72
CA LEU A 17 -2.57 5.69 3.95
C LEU A 17 -2.21 6.78 4.96
N LEU A 18 -2.31 8.07 4.57
CA LEU A 18 -3.34 9.00 5.10
C LEU A 18 -3.17 10.48 4.70
N ALA A 19 -3.99 11.05 3.82
CA ALA A 19 -4.48 12.46 3.82
C ALA A 19 -4.43 13.19 2.48
N GLY A 20 -5.58 13.78 2.17
CA GLY A 20 -5.73 14.80 1.13
C GLY A 20 -5.97 16.17 1.76
N ALA A 21 -5.64 17.20 0.99
CA ALA A 21 -6.51 18.33 0.66
C ALA A 21 -5.69 19.39 -0.09
N LEU A 22 -5.97 19.58 -1.38
CA LEU A 22 -6.23 20.90 -1.98
C LEU A 22 -6.59 20.75 -3.47
N LEU A 23 -7.61 21.51 -3.87
CA LEU A 23 -8.17 21.59 -5.21
C LEU A 23 -7.19 22.20 -6.21
N ALA A 24 -7.16 21.64 -7.42
CA ALA A 24 -7.08 22.43 -8.65
C ALA A 24 -7.79 21.68 -9.78
N ALA A 25 -8.70 22.38 -10.42
CA ALA A 25 -9.44 21.90 -11.57
C ALA A 25 -8.49 21.55 -12.72
N ASN A 26 -8.50 20.30 -13.16
CA ASN A 26 -8.07 19.91 -14.49
C ASN A 26 -9.07 18.86 -15.00
N PRO A 27 -9.65 19.04 -16.19
CA PRO A 27 -10.43 17.97 -16.82
C PRO A 27 -9.42 16.89 -17.23
N ALA A 28 -9.26 15.86 -16.41
CA ALA A 28 -8.62 14.63 -16.86
C ALA A 28 -9.52 14.00 -17.95
N PRO A 29 -8.94 13.43 -19.01
CA PRO A 29 -9.71 12.83 -20.08
C PRO A 29 -10.55 11.68 -19.51
N SER A 30 -11.86 11.84 -19.61
CA SER A 30 -12.84 10.79 -19.42
C SER A 30 -12.65 9.72 -20.50
N GLN A 31 -11.75 8.77 -20.28
CA GLN A 31 -11.89 7.45 -20.87
C GLN A 31 -12.30 6.50 -19.77
N ALA A 32 -13.62 6.44 -19.54
CA ALA A 32 -14.25 5.23 -19.04
C ALA A 32 -14.15 4.15 -20.15
N GLY A 33 -12.93 3.75 -20.48
CA GLY A 33 -12.67 2.57 -21.30
C GLY A 33 -12.79 1.35 -20.41
N SER A 34 -13.47 0.31 -20.88
CA SER A 34 -13.41 -1.00 -20.24
C SER A 34 -11.94 -1.43 -20.16
N LEU A 35 -11.50 -1.90 -18.99
CA LEU A 35 -10.18 -2.50 -18.82
C LEU A 35 -9.97 -3.61 -19.87
N GLY A 36 -8.78 -3.69 -20.45
CA GLY A 36 -8.38 -4.80 -21.30
C GLY A 36 -8.29 -6.11 -20.52
N ASP A 37 -8.25 -7.24 -21.24
CA ASP A 37 -8.25 -8.57 -20.60
C ASP A 37 -7.08 -8.78 -19.63
N ALA A 38 -5.87 -8.33 -20.00
CA ALA A 38 -4.69 -8.42 -19.15
C ALA A 38 -4.83 -7.59 -17.86
N GLU A 39 -5.36 -6.37 -17.97
CA GLU A 39 -5.60 -5.49 -16.82
C GLU A 39 -6.67 -6.08 -15.90
N MET A 40 -7.72 -6.67 -16.47
CA MET A 40 -8.77 -7.35 -15.72
C MET A 40 -8.25 -8.59 -14.98
N ILE A 41 -7.34 -9.36 -15.57
CA ILE A 41 -6.65 -10.48 -14.89
C ILE A 41 -5.87 -9.95 -13.69
N GLY A 42 -5.11 -8.88 -13.86
CA GLY A 42 -4.39 -8.21 -12.79
C GLY A 42 -5.29 -7.71 -11.66
N ALA A 43 -6.35 -6.99 -12.02
CA ALA A 43 -7.35 -6.46 -11.10
C ALA A 43 -8.00 -7.57 -10.23
N LYS A 44 -8.37 -8.70 -10.85
CA LYS A 44 -8.95 -9.86 -10.13
C LYS A 44 -7.94 -10.53 -9.20
N ARG A 45 -6.66 -10.58 -9.59
CA ARG A 45 -5.58 -11.11 -8.75
C ARG A 45 -5.43 -10.25 -7.48
N PHE A 46 -5.36 -8.93 -7.65
CA PHE A 46 -5.30 -8.00 -6.53
C PHE A 46 -6.56 -8.07 -5.65
N ASP A 47 -7.75 -8.21 -6.23
CA ASP A 47 -8.99 -8.39 -5.45
C ASP A 47 -8.95 -9.64 -4.57
N SER A 48 -8.48 -10.75 -5.14
CA SER A 48 -8.34 -12.02 -4.42
C SER A 48 -7.33 -11.90 -3.28
N PHE A 49 -6.23 -11.19 -3.51
CA PHE A 49 -5.26 -10.84 -2.47
C PHE A 49 -5.92 -10.00 -1.36
N MET A 50 -6.61 -8.91 -1.69
CA MET A 50 -7.28 -8.06 -0.71
C MET A 50 -8.29 -8.85 0.14
N LEU A 51 -9.08 -9.74 -0.47
CA LEU A 51 -10.03 -10.59 0.24
C LEU A 51 -9.35 -11.57 1.21
N LYS A 52 -8.16 -12.07 0.85
CA LYS A 52 -7.38 -12.99 1.68
C LYS A 52 -6.65 -12.28 2.81
N ALA A 53 -6.02 -11.14 2.52
CA ALA A 53 -5.17 -10.39 3.45
C ALA A 53 -5.96 -9.59 4.49
N ALA A 54 -7.18 -9.15 4.16
CA ALA A 54 -8.04 -8.31 4.99
C ALA A 54 -8.22 -8.76 6.44
N GLY A 55 -8.51 -10.05 6.63
CA GLY A 55 -8.74 -10.60 7.97
C GLY A 55 -7.45 -10.61 8.77
N PRO A 56 -6.43 -11.36 8.31
CA PRO A 56 -5.15 -11.47 8.99
C PRO A 56 -4.51 -10.12 9.31
N CYS A 57 -4.49 -9.19 8.36
CA CYS A 57 -3.88 -7.87 8.59
C CYS A 57 -4.58 -7.00 9.64
N ALA A 58 -5.85 -7.28 9.96
CA ALA A 58 -6.59 -6.53 10.95
C ALA A 58 -6.43 -7.07 12.38
N VAL A 59 -6.17 -8.37 12.55
CA VAL A 59 -6.28 -9.03 13.87
C VAL A 59 -5.16 -10.00 14.21
N GLU A 60 -4.42 -10.51 13.23
CA GLU A 60 -3.28 -11.42 13.47
C GLU A 60 -2.00 -10.62 13.71
N PRO A 61 -0.95 -11.24 14.28
CA PRO A 61 0.36 -10.60 14.40
C PRO A 61 0.85 -10.03 13.06
N ALA A 62 1.48 -8.86 13.11
CA ALA A 62 1.89 -8.12 11.92
C ALA A 62 2.71 -8.93 10.92
N LYS A 63 3.58 -9.83 11.41
CA LYS A 63 4.37 -10.75 10.57
C LYS A 63 3.49 -11.55 9.60
N THR A 64 2.34 -12.05 10.06
CA THR A 64 1.41 -12.80 9.20
C THR A 64 0.83 -11.95 8.07
N CYS A 65 0.59 -10.66 8.30
CA CYS A 65 0.18 -9.73 7.25
C CYS A 65 1.31 -9.48 6.25
N ILE A 66 2.51 -9.24 6.77
CA ILE A 66 3.72 -8.98 5.97
C ILE A 66 4.03 -10.19 5.09
N ASP A 67 4.03 -11.41 5.65
CA ASP A 67 4.24 -12.67 4.91
C ASP A 67 3.30 -12.81 3.71
N GLN A 68 2.03 -12.42 3.89
CA GLN A 68 1.03 -12.51 2.82
C GLN A 68 1.24 -11.45 1.74
N ALA A 69 1.60 -10.23 2.14
CA ALA A 69 1.94 -9.17 1.19
C ALA A 69 3.23 -9.51 0.44
N TRP A 70 4.23 -10.06 1.13
CA TRP A 70 5.50 -10.50 0.58
C TRP A 70 5.30 -11.58 -0.48
N ALA A 71 4.60 -12.67 -0.13
CA ALA A 71 4.30 -13.76 -1.06
C ALA A 71 3.40 -13.35 -2.24
N PHE A 72 2.74 -12.18 -2.18
CA PHE A 72 2.02 -11.62 -3.31
C PHE A 72 2.93 -10.76 -4.21
N ALA A 73 3.89 -10.06 -3.60
CA ALA A 73 4.83 -9.19 -4.30
C ALA A 73 5.96 -9.97 -4.98
N ASP A 74 6.54 -10.94 -4.28
CA ASP A 74 7.55 -11.89 -4.79
C ASP A 74 6.86 -12.92 -5.71
N ARG A 75 6.92 -12.69 -7.02
CA ARG A 75 6.15 -13.43 -8.02
C ARG A 75 6.90 -14.65 -8.49
N ASP A 76 8.22 -14.55 -8.65
CA ASP A 76 9.05 -15.66 -9.09
C ASP A 76 9.52 -16.55 -7.94
N ARG A 77 9.28 -16.13 -6.69
CA ARG A 77 9.58 -16.86 -5.45
C ARG A 77 11.07 -17.02 -5.23
N ASP A 78 11.84 -16.02 -5.61
CA ASP A 78 13.28 -15.97 -5.33
C ASP A 78 13.57 -15.51 -3.88
N GLY A 79 12.55 -15.05 -3.14
CA GLY A 79 12.66 -14.59 -1.75
C GLY A 79 12.86 -13.08 -1.64
N GLU A 80 13.02 -12.40 -2.76
CA GLU A 80 13.26 -10.97 -2.87
C GLU A 80 12.16 -10.33 -3.73
N VAL A 81 12.12 -9.00 -3.78
CA VAL A 81 11.20 -8.24 -4.62
C VAL A 81 12.01 -7.32 -5.53
N ALA A 82 12.01 -7.64 -6.82
CA ALA A 82 12.62 -6.78 -7.82
C ALA A 82 11.74 -5.54 -8.12
N PRO A 83 12.32 -4.43 -8.63
CA PRO A 83 11.56 -3.25 -9.02
C PRO A 83 10.43 -3.54 -10.03
N GLY A 84 10.62 -4.52 -10.92
CA GLY A 84 9.62 -4.93 -11.90
C GLY A 84 8.41 -5.64 -11.27
N GLU A 85 8.62 -6.41 -10.22
CA GLU A 85 7.55 -7.11 -9.51
C GLU A 85 6.72 -6.14 -8.69
N LEU A 86 7.38 -5.21 -8.00
CA LEU A 86 6.71 -4.12 -7.31
C LEU A 86 5.91 -3.23 -8.28
N ALA A 87 6.47 -2.91 -9.46
CA ALA A 87 5.73 -2.19 -10.51
C ALA A 87 4.48 -2.95 -10.96
N ALA A 88 4.58 -4.27 -11.08
CA ALA A 88 3.44 -5.09 -11.46
C ALA A 88 2.36 -5.12 -10.36
N VAL A 89 2.74 -5.16 -9.08
CA VAL A 89 1.79 -4.98 -7.96
C VAL A 89 1.08 -3.62 -8.03
N GLN A 90 1.83 -2.53 -8.28
CA GLN A 90 1.23 -1.20 -8.42
C GLN A 90 0.23 -1.15 -9.57
N ASN A 91 0.57 -1.71 -10.75
CA ASN A 91 -0.31 -1.74 -11.90
C ASN A 91 -1.60 -2.55 -11.64
N GLU A 92 -1.50 -3.68 -10.95
CA GLU A 92 -2.66 -4.50 -10.58
C GLU A 92 -3.56 -3.79 -9.57
N MET A 93 -2.98 -3.08 -8.59
CA MET A 93 -3.74 -2.22 -7.67
C MET A 93 -4.50 -1.13 -8.42
N MET A 94 -3.87 -0.50 -9.41
CA MET A 94 -4.50 0.56 -10.20
C MET A 94 -5.65 0.04 -11.05
N ALA A 95 -5.44 -1.08 -11.76
CA ALA A 95 -6.51 -1.72 -12.52
C ALA A 95 -7.66 -2.18 -11.61
N TRP A 96 -7.35 -2.72 -10.42
CA TRP A 96 -8.36 -3.06 -9.42
C TRP A 96 -9.14 -1.84 -8.93
N ALA A 97 -8.45 -0.74 -8.67
CA ALA A 97 -9.04 0.50 -8.21
C ALA A 97 -10.03 1.04 -9.24
N ASP A 98 -9.64 1.10 -10.52
CA ASP A 98 -10.50 1.55 -11.61
C ASP A 98 -11.69 0.61 -11.82
N TRP A 99 -11.50 -0.70 -11.68
CA TRP A 99 -12.57 -1.69 -11.73
C TRP A 99 -13.58 -1.56 -10.59
N LYS A 100 -13.13 -1.35 -9.35
CA LYS A 100 -14.00 -1.31 -8.16
C LYS A 100 -14.64 0.05 -7.93
N LYS A 101 -13.99 1.15 -8.34
CA LYS A 101 -14.44 2.53 -8.11
C LYS A 101 -15.92 2.77 -8.45
N PRO A 102 -16.53 2.25 -9.52
CA PRO A 102 -17.96 2.42 -9.80
C PRO A 102 -18.89 1.83 -8.73
N THR A 103 -18.43 0.79 -8.00
CA THR A 103 -19.22 0.09 -6.98
C THR A 103 -19.07 0.69 -5.57
N MET A 104 -18.17 1.66 -5.41
CA MET A 104 -17.79 2.24 -4.12
C MET A 104 -18.64 3.44 -3.72
N SER A 105 -18.77 3.67 -2.41
CA SER A 105 -19.36 4.90 -1.89
C SER A 105 -18.48 6.12 -2.23
N ALA A 106 -19.05 7.33 -2.17
CA ALA A 106 -18.27 8.56 -2.42
C ALA A 106 -17.07 8.70 -1.47
N ARG A 107 -17.24 8.28 -0.20
CA ARG A 107 -16.17 8.29 0.80
C ARG A 107 -15.07 7.30 0.44
N ASP A 108 -15.42 6.07 0.10
CA ASP A 108 -14.42 5.04 -0.25
C ASP A 108 -13.67 5.41 -1.53
N ARG A 109 -14.35 5.99 -2.52
CA ARG A 109 -13.71 6.52 -3.73
C ARG A 109 -12.70 7.63 -3.42
N ALA A 110 -13.01 8.53 -2.48
CA ALA A 110 -12.09 9.58 -2.07
C ALA A 110 -10.86 8.99 -1.36
N SER A 111 -11.05 8.03 -0.47
CA SER A 111 -9.94 7.29 0.17
C SER A 111 -9.07 6.55 -0.84
N LEU A 112 -9.70 5.88 -1.82
CA LEU A 112 -9.00 5.18 -2.90
C LEU A 112 -8.19 6.15 -3.77
N ALA A 113 -8.76 7.30 -4.15
CA ALA A 113 -8.05 8.30 -4.95
C ALA A 113 -6.80 8.84 -4.24
N ILE A 114 -6.87 9.03 -2.91
CA ILE A 114 -5.69 9.40 -2.11
C ILE A 114 -4.66 8.27 -2.16
N ALA A 115 -5.05 7.02 -1.92
CA ALA A 115 -4.13 5.89 -1.99
C ALA A 115 -3.45 5.77 -3.37
N GLN A 116 -4.21 5.93 -4.46
CA GLN A 116 -3.68 5.91 -5.83
C GLN A 116 -2.65 7.01 -6.06
N MET A 117 -2.87 8.22 -5.55
CA MET A 117 -1.93 9.35 -5.65
C MET A 117 -0.60 9.04 -4.95
N LEU A 118 -0.65 8.41 -3.77
CA LEU A 118 0.55 8.04 -3.02
C LEU A 118 1.38 6.99 -3.74
N VAL A 119 0.72 5.93 -4.20
CA VAL A 119 1.40 4.87 -4.95
C VAL A 119 2.05 5.43 -6.23
N HIS A 120 1.37 6.32 -6.95
CA HIS A 120 1.94 6.99 -8.12
C HIS A 120 3.16 7.87 -7.80
N SER A 121 3.23 8.42 -6.59
CA SER A 121 4.34 9.29 -6.18
C SER A 121 5.62 8.48 -5.88
N ILE A 122 5.49 7.17 -5.62
CA ILE A 122 6.58 6.29 -5.23
C ILE A 122 6.96 5.42 -6.44
N LYS A 123 8.07 5.76 -7.10
CA LYS A 123 8.60 4.93 -8.19
C LYS A 123 9.15 3.62 -7.61
N PRO A 124 8.79 2.43 -8.13
CA PRO A 124 9.28 1.14 -7.62
C PRO A 124 10.81 1.06 -7.48
N ALA A 125 11.55 1.51 -8.49
CA ALA A 125 13.02 1.51 -8.45
C ALA A 125 13.63 2.55 -7.49
N LEU A 126 12.88 3.57 -7.07
CA LEU A 126 13.31 4.46 -5.99
C LEU A 126 13.00 3.84 -4.63
N PHE A 127 11.85 3.17 -4.51
CA PHE A 127 11.45 2.47 -3.29
C PHE A 127 12.42 1.34 -2.95
N VAL A 128 12.69 0.43 -3.89
CA VAL A 128 13.63 -0.69 -3.68
C VAL A 128 14.99 -0.17 -3.24
N ARG A 129 15.61 0.72 -4.03
CA ARG A 129 16.90 1.34 -3.67
C ARG A 129 16.90 2.05 -2.32
N GLY A 130 15.74 2.55 -1.88
CA GLY A 130 15.61 3.21 -0.59
C GLY A 130 15.89 2.26 0.58
N PHE A 131 15.43 1.01 0.45
CA PHE A 131 15.51 -0.01 1.50
C PHE A 131 16.60 -1.06 1.26
N ASP A 132 17.05 -1.21 0.02
CA ASP A 132 18.18 -2.05 -0.43
C ASP A 132 19.47 -1.61 0.27
N SER A 133 19.80 -2.34 1.33
CA SER A 133 20.89 -2.04 2.26
C SER A 133 22.20 -2.72 1.88
N ASP A 134 22.12 -3.84 1.14
CA ASP A 134 23.27 -4.60 0.68
C ASP A 134 23.69 -4.27 -0.76
N GLY A 135 22.86 -3.53 -1.49
CA GLY A 135 23.14 -2.98 -2.82
C GLY A 135 22.94 -3.98 -3.96
N ASP A 136 22.14 -5.03 -3.77
CA ASP A 136 21.90 -6.06 -4.78
C ASP A 136 20.86 -5.64 -5.84
N GLY A 137 20.19 -4.50 -5.64
CA GLY A 137 19.17 -3.95 -6.54
C GLY A 137 17.78 -4.55 -6.35
N ARG A 138 17.58 -5.32 -5.27
CA ARG A 138 16.34 -6.00 -4.90
C ARG A 138 15.99 -5.61 -3.46
N LEU A 139 14.87 -6.13 -3.00
CA LEU A 139 14.38 -5.87 -1.65
C LEU A 139 14.10 -7.19 -0.98
N SER A 140 14.75 -7.47 0.14
CA SER A 140 14.44 -8.59 1.00
C SER A 140 13.39 -8.23 2.05
N GLU A 141 12.71 -9.24 2.63
CA GLU A 141 11.71 -8.98 3.67
C GLU A 141 12.35 -8.37 4.91
N ALA A 142 13.58 -8.77 5.21
CA ALA A 142 14.37 -8.25 6.32
C ALA A 142 14.64 -6.75 6.15
N GLU A 143 15.03 -6.32 4.94
CA GLU A 143 15.26 -4.90 4.64
C GLU A 143 14.00 -4.06 4.71
N LEU A 144 12.87 -4.58 4.21
CA LEU A 144 11.59 -3.87 4.30
C LEU A 144 11.14 -3.67 5.76
N THR A 145 11.50 -4.60 6.64
CA THR A 145 11.01 -4.64 8.03
C THR A 145 12.05 -4.22 9.07
N GLN A 146 13.26 -3.81 8.64
CA GLN A 146 14.37 -3.49 9.54
C GLN A 146 14.04 -2.38 10.54
N ASP A 147 13.18 -1.43 10.15
CA ASP A 147 12.77 -0.30 10.98
C ASP A 147 11.52 -0.57 11.83
N LEU A 148 11.03 -1.81 11.82
CA LEU A 148 9.80 -2.22 12.50
C LEU A 148 10.11 -3.21 13.62
N THR A 149 9.58 -2.93 14.82
CA THR A 149 9.54 -3.92 15.88
C THR A 149 8.31 -4.81 15.70
N LEU A 150 8.49 -5.95 15.04
CA LEU A 150 7.43 -6.93 14.81
C LEU A 150 7.17 -7.77 16.06
N ASP A 151 6.19 -7.38 16.87
CA ASP A 151 5.69 -8.15 18.00
C ASP A 151 4.37 -8.88 17.67
N LYS A 152 3.61 -9.28 18.70
CA LYS A 152 2.35 -10.04 18.54
C LYS A 152 1.16 -9.17 18.15
N ARG A 153 1.31 -7.86 18.04
CA ARG A 153 0.22 -6.94 17.70
C ARG A 153 -0.07 -6.97 16.19
N PRO A 154 -1.29 -6.61 15.78
CA PRO A 154 -1.63 -6.38 14.38
C PRO A 154 -0.81 -5.25 13.76
N LEU A 155 -0.57 -5.33 12.44
CA LEU A 155 0.27 -4.39 11.70
C LEU A 155 -0.15 -2.93 11.92
N LEU A 156 -1.46 -2.66 11.90
CA LEU A 156 -1.98 -1.32 12.12
C LEU A 156 -1.67 -0.76 13.52
N GLU A 157 -1.62 -1.62 14.55
CA GLU A 157 -1.26 -1.19 15.90
C GLU A 157 0.23 -0.86 15.99
N ILE A 158 1.08 -1.69 15.37
CA ILE A 158 2.53 -1.43 15.26
C ILE A 158 2.78 -0.09 14.57
N LEU A 159 2.15 0.15 13.42
CA LEU A 159 2.33 1.40 12.67
C LEU A 159 1.77 2.64 13.37
N ARG A 160 0.92 2.48 14.38
CA ARG A 160 0.43 3.59 15.21
C ARG A 160 1.31 3.83 16.43
N ASP A 161 2.12 2.86 16.81
CA ASP A 161 3.05 2.94 17.92
C ASP A 161 4.37 3.55 17.46
N ARG A 162 4.64 4.78 17.91
CA ARG A 162 5.88 5.49 17.58
C ARG A 162 7.13 4.81 18.13
N ALA A 163 7.01 3.98 19.17
CA ALA A 163 8.14 3.23 19.71
C ALA A 163 8.43 1.95 18.91
N ALA A 164 7.47 1.48 18.12
CA ALA A 164 7.60 0.26 17.33
C ALA A 164 8.04 0.50 15.88
N VAL A 165 8.19 1.78 15.47
CA VAL A 165 8.61 2.18 14.13
C VAL A 165 9.68 3.25 14.22
N ASP A 166 10.84 3.01 13.63
CA ASP A 166 11.88 4.03 13.43
C ASP A 166 11.48 4.97 12.28
N TRP A 167 10.62 5.94 12.59
CA TRP A 167 10.14 6.91 11.59
C TRP A 167 11.26 7.73 10.94
N PRO A 168 12.30 8.19 11.66
CA PRO A 168 13.47 8.79 11.04
C PRO A 168 14.13 7.90 9.98
N ALA A 169 14.41 6.63 10.29
CA ALA A 169 15.02 5.70 9.34
C ALA A 169 14.10 5.46 8.12
N VAL A 170 12.81 5.19 8.35
CA VAL A 170 11.81 5.05 7.27
C VAL A 170 11.79 6.29 6.35
N GLN A 171 11.89 7.50 6.91
CA GLN A 171 11.94 8.72 6.12
C GLN A 171 13.24 8.84 5.31
N GLU A 172 14.37 8.38 5.84
CA GLU A 172 15.63 8.34 5.11
C GLU A 172 15.53 7.39 3.90
N HIS A 173 15.01 6.18 4.11
CA HIS A 173 14.78 5.19 3.05
C HIS A 173 13.83 5.69 1.96
N LEU A 174 12.77 6.42 2.34
CA LEU A 174 11.79 6.98 1.39
C LEU A 174 12.31 8.21 0.63
N GLY A 175 13.41 8.82 1.09
CA GLY A 175 14.06 9.96 0.44
C GLY A 175 13.09 11.09 0.10
N SER A 176 12.98 11.44 -1.18
CA SER A 176 12.13 12.55 -1.63
C SER A 176 10.62 12.33 -1.42
N ALA A 177 10.17 11.10 -1.16
CA ALA A 177 8.78 10.81 -0.81
C ALA A 177 8.47 11.03 0.68
N ALA A 178 9.49 11.17 1.52
CA ALA A 178 9.36 11.26 2.97
C ALA A 178 8.53 12.47 3.45
N PRO A 179 8.67 13.69 2.91
CA PRO A 179 7.88 14.84 3.37
C PRO A 179 6.37 14.64 3.15
N LEU A 180 6.00 13.97 2.05
CA LEU A 180 4.62 13.63 1.77
C LEU A 180 4.12 12.65 2.84
N ILE A 181 4.80 11.52 3.04
CA ILE A 181 4.41 10.49 4.01
C ILE A 181 4.38 11.03 5.46
N ALA A 182 5.29 11.93 5.82
CA ALA A 182 5.32 12.58 7.13
C ALA A 182 4.08 13.47 7.36
N LEU A 183 3.66 14.25 6.35
CA LEU A 183 2.44 15.06 6.43
C LEU A 183 1.20 14.19 6.65
N LEU A 184 1.20 13.01 6.02
CA LEU A 184 0.10 12.07 6.10
C LEU A 184 -0.04 11.41 7.48
N ALA A 185 1.09 10.94 8.02
CA ALA A 185 1.15 10.36 9.35
C ALA A 185 0.66 11.36 10.41
N GLN A 186 1.04 12.63 10.27
CA GLN A 186 0.57 13.71 11.16
C GLN A 186 -0.94 13.93 11.07
N ALA A 187 -1.52 13.96 9.86
CA ALA A 187 -2.95 14.18 9.66
C ALA A 187 -3.81 13.02 10.20
N ALA A 188 -3.31 11.78 10.19
CA ALA A 188 -3.96 10.62 10.79
C ALA A 188 -4.03 10.70 12.32
N GLN A 189 -3.02 11.31 12.92
CA GLN A 189 -2.84 11.40 14.37
C GLN A 189 -3.69 12.53 14.97
N ALA A 190 -3.95 13.60 14.22
CA ALA A 190 -4.74 14.76 14.65
C ALA A 190 -6.26 14.52 14.77
N ARG A 191 -6.76 13.33 14.38
CA ARG A 191 -8.19 12.95 14.49
C ARG A 191 -8.51 12.14 15.75
N ARG A 192 -7.64 12.20 16.76
CA ARG A 192 -7.95 11.76 18.14
C ARG A 192 -8.63 12.89 18.90
#